data_AF-A0A2G9ZEJ8-F1
#
_entry.id   AF-A0A2G9ZEJ8-F1
#
_cell.length_a   1.000
_cell.length_b   1.000
_cell.length_c   1.000
_cell.angle_alpha   90.00
_cell.angle_beta   90.00
_cell.angle_gamma   90.00
#
_symmetry.space_group_name_H-M   'P 1'
#
loop_
_entity.id
_entity.type
_entity.pdbx_description
1 polymer ?
#
loop_
_entity_poly.entity_id
_entity_poly.type
_entity_poly.pdbx_seq_one_letter_code
_entity_poly.pdbx_strand_id
1 'polypeptide(L)'
;YKAYLGGLADAAGELRRYVLDSIRADRVDAAERTLRQMEDIYELLMSFDYPDAILPGMRRRQDMVRGVLEKTRGDLTTALRQRKLESALERYQRMKVNK
;
A
#
# COMPACT_ATOMS: atom_id res chain seq x y z
N TYR A 1 13.30 22.20 4.55
CA TYR A 1 12.65 21.24 5.47
C TYR A 1 11.16 21.01 5.21
N LYS A 2 10.30 22.04 5.18
CA LYS A 2 8.88 21.89 4.84
C LYS A 2 8.64 21.19 3.48
N ALA A 3 9.50 21.46 2.49
CA ALA A 3 9.46 20.85 1.17
C ALA A 3 9.82 19.35 1.15
N TYR A 4 10.87 18.93 1.87
CA TYR A 4 11.24 17.50 1.99
C TYR A 4 10.12 16.69 2.65
N LEU A 5 9.52 17.29 3.67
CA LEU A 5 8.46 16.68 4.46
C LEU A 5 7.10 16.66 3.74
N GLY A 6 6.83 17.64 2.88
CA GLY A 6 5.70 17.61 1.95
C GLY A 6 5.90 16.56 0.87
N GLY A 7 7.07 16.54 0.23
CA GLY A 7 7.39 15.58 -0.83
C GLY A 7 7.28 14.12 -0.38
N LEU A 8 7.61 13.82 0.88
CA LEU A 8 7.48 12.45 1.41
C LEU A 8 6.01 12.04 1.64
N ALA A 9 5.17 12.98 2.05
CA ALA A 9 3.73 12.76 2.18
C ALA A 9 3.05 12.60 0.81
N ASP A 10 3.42 13.46 -0.12
CA ASP A 10 2.93 13.41 -1.51
C ASP A 10 3.35 12.09 -2.18
N ALA A 11 4.62 11.67 -1.98
CA ALA A 11 5.12 10.39 -2.48
C ALA A 11 4.33 9.20 -1.91
N ALA A 12 4.07 9.16 -0.60
CA ALA A 12 3.28 8.09 0.01
C ALA A 12 1.84 8.05 -0.55
N GLY A 13 1.24 9.22 -0.79
CA GLY A 13 -0.06 9.35 -1.44
C GLY A 13 -0.07 8.83 -2.88
N GLU A 14 0.93 9.20 -3.68
CA GLU A 14 1.05 8.75 -5.08
C GLU A 14 1.33 7.24 -5.18
N LEU A 15 2.15 6.68 -4.28
CA LEU A 15 2.35 5.23 -4.22
C LEU A 15 1.05 4.49 -3.88
N ARG A 16 0.28 4.99 -2.90
CA ARG A 16 -1.05 4.45 -2.61
C ARG A 16 -1.97 4.53 -3.83
N ARG A 17 -1.98 5.66 -4.54
CA ARG A 17 -2.78 5.84 -5.75
C ARG A 17 -2.40 4.79 -6.81
N TYR A 18 -1.10 4.58 -7.04
CA TYR A 18 -0.62 3.56 -7.97
C TYR A 18 -1.04 2.13 -7.57
N VAL A 19 -1.01 1.81 -6.27
CA VAL A 19 -1.51 0.52 -5.76
C VAL A 19 -2.99 0.36 -6.08
N LEU A 20 -3.82 1.36 -5.77
CA LEU A 20 -5.27 1.30 -6.03
C LEU A 20 -5.58 1.21 -7.53
N ASP A 21 -4.87 1.96 -8.37
CA ASP A 21 -5.03 1.89 -9.82
C ASP A 21 -4.56 0.54 -10.39
N SER A 22 -3.54 -0.07 -9.79
CA SER A 22 -3.10 -1.43 -10.15
C SER A 22 -4.13 -2.49 -9.76
N ILE A 23 -4.75 -2.37 -8.58
CA ILE A 23 -5.86 -3.23 -8.14
C ILE A 23 -7.04 -3.09 -9.10
N ARG A 24 -7.43 -1.86 -9.46
CA ARG A 24 -8.53 -1.60 -10.41
C ARG A 24 -8.28 -2.18 -11.80
N ALA A 25 -7.01 -2.25 -12.21
CA ALA A 25 -6.59 -2.85 -13.47
C ALA A 25 -6.33 -4.36 -13.37
N ASP A 26 -6.68 -5.00 -12.24
CA ASP A 26 -6.46 -6.43 -11.97
C ASP A 26 -4.97 -6.86 -12.01
N ARG A 27 -4.05 -5.90 -11.84
CA ARG A 27 -2.60 -6.10 -11.82
C ARG A 27 -2.11 -6.25 -10.38
N VAL A 28 -2.54 -7.33 -9.73
CA VAL A 28 -2.26 -7.61 -8.31
C VAL A 28 -0.76 -7.66 -8.01
N ASP A 29 0.05 -8.29 -8.88
CA ASP A 29 1.50 -8.39 -8.66
C ASP A 29 2.17 -7.00 -8.65
N ALA A 30 1.68 -6.07 -9.48
CA ALA A 30 2.17 -4.69 -9.49
C ALA A 30 1.80 -3.97 -8.20
N ALA A 31 0.56 -4.15 -7.74
CA ALA A 31 0.09 -3.61 -6.46
C ALA A 31 0.93 -4.12 -5.27
N GLU A 32 1.24 -5.42 -5.22
CA GLU A 32 2.11 -6.00 -4.18
C GLU A 32 3.54 -5.49 -4.23
N ARG A 33 4.12 -5.32 -5.42
CA ARG A 33 5.47 -4.75 -5.56
C ARG A 33 5.50 -3.30 -5.07
N THR A 34 4.51 -2.49 -5.41
CA THR A 34 4.46 -1.11 -4.94
C THR A 34 4.18 -1.01 -3.44
N LEU A 35 3.33 -1.88 -2.89
CA LEU A 35 3.12 -1.91 -1.44
C LEU A 35 4.44 -2.22 -0.71
N ARG A 36 5.24 -3.18 -1.18
CA ARG A 36 6.57 -3.46 -0.61
C ARG A 36 7.50 -2.24 -0.65
N GLN A 37 7.50 -1.50 -1.76
CA GLN A 37 8.27 -0.25 -1.84
C GLN A 37 7.81 0.79 -0.81
N MET A 38 6.51 0.87 -0.53
CA MET A 38 5.99 1.73 0.55
C MET A 38 6.45 1.27 1.93
N GLU A 39 6.54 -0.04 2.17
CA GLU A 39 7.06 -0.63 3.41
C GLU A 39 8.55 -0.29 3.57
N ASP A 40 9.37 -0.49 2.54
CA ASP A 40 10.80 -0.16 2.57
C ASP A 40 11.04 1.33 2.88
N ILE A 41 10.27 2.22 2.25
CA ILE A 41 10.35 3.68 2.50
C ILE A 41 9.96 4.00 3.94
N TYR A 42 8.91 3.36 4.46
CA TYR A 42 8.47 3.56 5.84
C TYR A 42 9.49 3.03 6.86
N GLU A 43 10.08 1.87 6.64
CA GLU A 43 11.16 1.32 7.48
C GLU A 43 12.37 2.24 7.49
N LEU A 44 12.80 2.71 6.32
CA LEU A 44 13.88 3.68 6.22
C LEU A 44 13.54 4.97 6.98
N LEU A 45 12.31 5.47 6.85
CA LEU A 45 11.84 6.66 7.57
C LEU A 45 11.85 6.47 9.10
N MET A 46 11.52 5.27 9.58
CA MET A 46 11.54 4.94 11.01
C MET A 46 12.96 4.75 11.55
N SER A 47 13.93 4.40 10.71
CA SER A 47 15.34 4.30 11.10
C SER A 47 15.97 5.66 11.45
N PHE A 48 15.40 6.76 10.96
CA PHE A 48 15.82 8.11 11.29
C PHE A 48 15.22 8.56 12.63
N ASP A 49 15.86 8.15 13.72
CA ASP A 49 15.51 8.57 15.09
C ASP A 49 16.03 10.00 15.37
N TYR A 50 15.54 10.99 14.60
CA TYR A 50 15.80 12.39 14.90
C TYR A 50 14.85 12.84 16.01
N PRO A 51 15.37 13.33 17.15
CA PRO A 51 14.54 13.95 18.16
C PRO A 51 13.69 15.07 17.52
N ASP A 52 12.46 15.27 17.98
CA ASP A 52 11.61 16.41 17.54
C ASP A 52 12.34 17.76 17.72
N ALA A 53 13.38 17.80 18.58
CA ALA A 53 14.29 18.94 18.76
C ALA A 53 15.13 19.28 17.52
N ILE A 54 15.39 18.32 16.62
CA ILE A 54 16.12 18.54 15.38
C ILE A 54 15.13 18.77 14.22
N LEU A 55 14.01 18.03 14.19
CA LEU A 55 13.00 18.11 13.12
C LEU A 55 11.57 18.19 13.66
N PRO A 56 11.04 19.41 13.87
CA PRO A 56 9.69 19.59 14.36
C PRO A 56 8.62 18.91 13.48
N GLY A 57 7.82 18.04 14.08
CA GLY A 57 6.68 17.40 13.43
C GLY A 57 7.04 16.19 12.57
N MET A 58 8.21 15.57 12.80
CA MET A 58 8.61 14.33 12.14
C MET A 58 7.68 13.18 12.55
N ARG A 59 7.40 13.05 13.86
CA ARG A 59 6.50 12.01 14.41
C ARG A 59 5.11 12.02 13.76
N ARG A 60 4.46 13.19 13.70
CA ARG A 60 3.13 13.33 13.07
C ARG A 60 3.12 12.87 11.61
N ARG A 61 4.24 13.00 10.89
CA ARG A 61 4.34 12.59 9.50
C ARG A 61 4.63 11.11 9.36
N GLN A 62 5.51 10.55 10.20
CA GLN A 62 5.68 9.10 10.32
C GLN A 62 4.33 8.43 10.61
N ASP A 63 3.53 9.00 11.51
CA ASP A 63 2.18 8.51 11.81
C ASP A 63 1.24 8.61 10.60
N MET A 64 1.33 9.70 9.83
CA MET A 64 0.54 9.87 8.61
C MET A 64 0.92 8.83 7.54
N VAL A 65 2.22 8.67 7.25
CA VAL A 65 2.72 7.66 6.29
C VAL A 65 2.35 6.26 6.74
N ARG A 66 2.48 5.94 8.03
CA ARG A 66 2.02 4.67 8.63
C ARG A 66 0.53 4.46 8.35
N GLY A 67 -0.29 5.48 8.60
CA GLY A 67 -1.73 5.39 8.35
C GLY A 67 -2.08 5.13 6.88
N VAL A 68 -1.33 5.73 5.94
CA VAL A 68 -1.48 5.49 4.50
C VAL A 68 -1.05 4.07 4.13
N LEU A 69 0.07 3.60 4.68
CA LEU A 69 0.59 2.26 4.45
C LEU A 69 -0.38 1.17 4.93
N GLU A 70 -0.82 1.26 6.19
CA GLU A 70 -1.72 0.27 6.79
C GLU A 70 -3.06 0.18 6.05
N LYS A 71 -3.64 1.33 5.65
CA LYS A 71 -4.85 1.34 4.81
C LYS A 71 -4.61 0.64 3.47
N THR A 72 -3.47 0.89 2.84
CA THR A 72 -3.12 0.30 1.53
C THR A 72 -2.94 -1.22 1.63
N ARG A 73 -2.33 -1.69 2.72
CA ARG A 73 -2.22 -3.13 3.03
C ARG A 73 -3.60 -3.78 3.19
N GLY A 74 -4.52 -3.11 3.88
CA GLY A 74 -5.91 -3.58 4.03
C GLY A 74 -6.66 -3.66 2.70
N ASP A 75 -6.55 -2.64 1.85
CA ASP A 75 -7.18 -2.62 0.53
C ASP A 75 -6.65 -3.77 -0.36
N LEU A 76 -5.32 -3.95 -0.41
CA LEU A 76 -4.71 -5.01 -1.21
C LEU A 76 -5.09 -6.40 -0.71
N THR A 77 -5.12 -6.61 0.61
CA THR A 77 -5.57 -7.87 1.21
C THR A 77 -7.00 -8.18 0.80
N THR A 78 -7.88 -7.18 0.82
CA THR A 78 -9.27 -7.33 0.43
C THR A 78 -9.40 -7.72 -1.04
N ALA A 79 -8.67 -7.05 -1.93
CA ALA A 79 -8.62 -7.37 -3.36
C ALA A 79 -8.13 -8.81 -3.61
N LEU A 80 -7.06 -9.24 -2.95
CA LEU A 80 -6.54 -10.61 -3.04
C LEU A 80 -7.58 -11.66 -2.62
N ARG A 81 -8.32 -11.39 -1.53
CA ARG A 81 -9.38 -12.30 -1.06
C ARG A 81 -10.53 -12.39 -2.05
N GLN A 82 -10.94 -11.26 -2.63
CA GLN A 82 -11.97 -11.22 -3.68
C GLN A 82 -11.54 -12.02 -4.91
N ARG A 83 -10.32 -11.80 -5.42
CA ARG A 83 -9.76 -12.55 -6.56
C ARG A 83 -9.70 -14.06 -6.32
N LYS A 84 -9.30 -14.47 -5.12
CA LYS A 84 -9.28 -15.90 -4.73
C LYS A 84 -10.69 -16.50 -4.74
N LEU A 85 -11.70 -15.74 -4.32
CA LEU A 85 -13.10 -16.16 -4.34
C LEU A 85 -13.63 -16.27 -5.77
N GLU A 86 -13.40 -15.25 -6.61
CA GLU A 86 -13.76 -15.26 -8.04
C GLU A 86 -13.19 -16.51 -8.74
N SER A 87 -11.89 -16.76 -8.55
CA SER A 87 -11.21 -17.94 -9.11
C SER A 87 -11.81 -19.26 -8.62
N ALA A 88 -12.27 -19.32 -7.36
CA ALA A 88 -12.92 -20.52 -6.82
C ALA A 88 -14.29 -20.75 -7.45
N LEU A 89 -15.07 -19.69 -7.65
CA LEU A 89 -16.38 -19.75 -8.31
C LEU A 89 -16.25 -20.17 -9.78
N GLU A 90 -15.29 -19.62 -10.52
CA GLU A 90 -15.04 -20.02 -11.91
C GLU A 90 -14.63 -21.50 -12.04
N ARG A 91 -13.81 -22.01 -11.09
CA ARG A 91 -13.45 -23.43 -11.06
C ARG A 91 -14.68 -24.30 -10.81
N TYR A 92 -15.53 -23.91 -9.86
CA TYR A 92 -16.77 -24.63 -9.56
C TYR A 92 -17.73 -24.64 -10.76
N GLN A 93 -17.89 -23.51 -11.45
CA GLN A 93 -18.71 -23.42 -12.66
C GLN A 93 -18.18 -24.33 -13.78
N ARG A 94 -16.87 -24.35 -14.02
CA ARG A 94 -16.25 -25.25 -15.00
C ARG A 94 -16.51 -26.73 -14.68
N MET A 95 -16.43 -27.12 -13.41
CA MET A 95 -16.73 -28.50 -12.97
C MET A 95 -18.19 -28.88 -13.20
N LYS A 96 -19.12 -27.94 -13.04
CA LYS A 96 -20.56 -28.15 -13.29
C LYS A 96 -20.90 -28.31 -14.77
N VAL A 97 -20.18 -27.63 -15.66
CA VAL A 97 -20.43 -27.69 -17.12
C VAL A 97 -19.89 -28.99 -17.74
N ASN A 98 -18.84 -29.57 -17.17
CA ASN A 98 -18.23 -30.82 -17.65
C ASN A 98 -18.87 -32.11 -17.10
N LYS A 99 -19.99 -32.00 -16.38
CA LYS A 99 -20.71 -33.14 -15.78
C LYS A 99 -22.12 -33.19 -16.33
#